data_AF-A0A5R8KH55-F1
#
_entry.id   AF-A0A5R8KH55-F1
#
_cell.length_a   1.000
_cell.length_b   1.000
_cell.length_c   1.000
_cell.angle_alpha   90.00
_cell.angle_beta   90.00
_cell.angle_gamma   90.00
#
_symmetry.space_group_name_H-M   'P 1'
#
loop_
_entity.id
_entity.type
_entity.pdbx_description
1 polymer ?
#
loop_
_entity_poly.entity_id
_entity_poly.type
_entity_poly.pdbx_seq_one_letter_code
_entity_poly.pdbx_strand_id
1 'polypeptide(L)'
;MRQSRLKAPKEWEVAHYHCVSRVVDRQFVLGDEERAEFVSLMRLYEGVCQVRVLTYCLMSNHFHLLVEVRKRPEEGMSEEALLKLIAGCHGKQRAWMIEEQIRQFRAAGAHEAAQRVIDGWLSRMWDISQFMKTLKQRFTQWYNKRHGRRGTLWEDRYRSTLVEGDLNALAMVGAYIDLNPVRAGLVDDPKDYRWCGYGAAVAGVKVAVRGIEKVMAHADLRLPKGLKAMALYRVEIYGSADTGDEKSRVMQSALGKGAKGNRKGFDRVVVEAERARKGCLTRGEMLRCRVRYFVDGAVIGSRGFVDRVFNAQRDRFGSKRADGARAMRGADFGGLCSLRDLRKDMDLKVTS
;
A
#
# COMPACT_ATOMS: atom_id res chain seq x y z
N MET A 1 26.61 5.08 -0.31
CA MET A 1 25.85 4.62 -1.50
C MET A 1 24.49 4.08 -1.06
N ARG A 2 23.38 4.46 -1.71
CA ARG A 2 22.03 4.08 -1.28
C ARG A 2 21.65 2.71 -1.84
N GLN A 3 21.32 1.74 -0.98
CA GLN A 3 21.00 0.38 -1.43
C GLN A 3 19.75 0.32 -2.33
N SER A 4 19.74 -0.69 -3.21
CA SER A 4 18.57 -1.09 -4.00
C SER A 4 17.41 -1.49 -3.10
N ARG A 5 16.18 -1.38 -3.62
CA ARG A 5 14.99 -1.80 -2.88
C ARG A 5 14.96 -3.30 -2.74
N LEU A 6 14.41 -3.76 -1.62
CA LEU A 6 14.03 -5.14 -1.47
C LEU A 6 12.90 -5.43 -2.48
N LYS A 7 13.20 -6.25 -3.48
CA LYS A 7 12.21 -6.84 -4.38
C LYS A 7 11.99 -8.29 -3.95
N ALA A 8 10.79 -8.79 -4.21
CA ALA A 8 10.52 -10.21 -4.10
C ALA A 8 11.48 -11.00 -5.00
N PRO A 9 11.86 -12.23 -4.60
CA PRO A 9 12.58 -13.16 -5.45
C PRO A 9 11.87 -13.37 -6.81
N LYS A 10 12.64 -13.61 -7.87
CA LYS A 10 12.12 -13.65 -9.26
C LYS A 10 11.22 -14.86 -9.52
N GLU A 11 11.39 -15.91 -8.75
CA GLU A 11 10.65 -17.16 -8.82
C GLU A 11 9.26 -17.06 -8.19
N TRP A 12 8.97 -15.99 -7.46
CA TRP A 12 7.65 -15.80 -6.84
C TRP A 12 6.62 -15.40 -7.89
N GLU A 13 5.53 -16.18 -7.96
CA GLU A 13 4.43 -15.93 -8.88
C GLU A 13 3.69 -14.61 -8.59
N VAL A 14 3.62 -14.22 -7.32
CA VAL A 14 2.98 -12.99 -6.88
C VAL A 14 3.74 -12.39 -5.70
N ALA A 15 3.85 -11.06 -5.67
CA ALA A 15 4.42 -10.30 -4.57
C ALA A 15 3.53 -9.11 -4.20
N HIS A 16 3.45 -8.81 -2.90
CA HIS A 16 2.63 -7.72 -2.38
C HIS A 16 3.49 -6.66 -1.70
N TYR A 17 3.21 -5.39 -1.95
CA TYR A 17 4.00 -4.27 -1.43
C TYR A 17 3.11 -3.21 -0.82
N HIS A 18 3.39 -2.84 0.42
CA HIS A 18 2.89 -1.58 0.98
C HIS A 18 3.84 -0.45 0.60
N CYS A 19 3.36 0.46 -0.25
CA CYS A 19 4.11 1.60 -0.77
C CYS A 19 3.63 2.91 -0.12
N VAL A 20 4.57 3.75 0.30
CA VAL A 20 4.28 5.06 0.91
C VAL A 20 5.12 6.15 0.27
N SER A 21 4.53 7.30 -0.03
CA SER A 21 5.27 8.48 -0.47
C SER A 21 4.66 9.74 0.13
N ARG A 22 5.52 10.72 0.43
CA ARG A 22 5.14 12.00 1.03
C ARG A 22 5.51 13.17 0.14
N VAL A 23 4.72 14.23 0.24
CA VAL A 23 4.98 15.51 -0.41
C VAL A 23 6.17 16.18 0.28
N VAL A 24 6.97 16.92 -0.50
CA VAL A 24 8.09 17.72 0.00
C VAL A 24 7.63 18.70 1.09
N ASP A 25 8.47 18.90 2.11
CA ASP A 25 8.19 19.72 3.31
C ASP A 25 6.89 19.35 4.05
N ARG A 26 6.34 18.16 3.76
CA ARG A 26 5.07 17.64 4.30
C ARG A 26 3.88 18.59 4.11
N GLN A 27 3.94 19.43 3.07
CA GLN A 27 2.88 20.38 2.74
C GLN A 27 1.57 19.65 2.41
N PHE A 28 0.45 20.23 2.84
CA PHE A 28 -0.90 19.71 2.62
C PHE A 28 -1.47 20.14 1.27
N VAL A 29 -0.81 19.70 0.19
CA VAL A 29 -1.14 20.13 -1.18
C VAL A 29 -2.13 19.22 -1.90
N LEU A 30 -2.45 18.05 -1.34
CA LEU A 30 -3.36 17.10 -1.97
C LEU A 30 -4.79 17.40 -1.52
N GLY A 31 -5.45 18.32 -2.23
CA GLY A 31 -6.88 18.60 -2.12
C GLY A 31 -7.73 17.53 -2.81
N ASP A 32 -9.04 17.75 -2.91
CA ASP A 32 -9.96 16.78 -3.51
C ASP A 32 -9.74 16.60 -5.02
N GLU A 33 -9.42 17.68 -5.74
CA GLU A 33 -9.07 17.61 -7.16
C GLU A 33 -7.76 16.83 -7.39
N GLU A 34 -6.74 17.11 -6.59
CA GLU A 34 -5.47 16.39 -6.61
C GLU A 34 -5.65 14.92 -6.30
N ARG A 35 -6.47 14.58 -5.31
CA ARG A 35 -6.76 13.17 -4.99
C ARG A 35 -7.54 12.49 -6.10
N ALA A 36 -8.50 13.18 -6.71
CA ALA A 36 -9.25 12.66 -7.86
C ALA A 36 -8.31 12.33 -9.04
N GLU A 37 -7.44 13.26 -9.41
CA GLU A 37 -6.47 13.04 -10.47
C GLU A 37 -5.48 11.93 -10.11
N PHE A 38 -5.01 11.89 -8.85
CA PHE A 38 -4.12 10.84 -8.40
C PHE A 38 -4.76 9.46 -8.55
N VAL A 39 -6.03 9.30 -8.13
CA VAL A 39 -6.76 8.03 -8.30
C VAL A 39 -6.91 7.69 -9.79
N SER A 40 -7.23 8.67 -10.64
CA SER A 40 -7.32 8.48 -12.10
C SER A 40 -6.02 7.95 -12.69
N LEU A 41 -4.90 8.64 -12.43
CA LEU A 41 -3.57 8.23 -12.90
C LEU A 41 -3.13 6.89 -12.30
N MET A 42 -3.44 6.64 -11.03
CA MET A 42 -3.14 5.37 -10.36
C MET A 42 -3.82 4.21 -11.07
N ARG A 43 -5.12 4.32 -11.39
CA ARG A 43 -5.88 3.28 -12.09
C ARG A 43 -5.47 3.13 -13.55
N LEU A 44 -5.12 4.23 -14.22
CA LEU A 44 -4.55 4.19 -15.56
C LEU A 44 -3.22 3.40 -15.58
N TYR A 45 -2.29 3.74 -14.68
CA TYR A 45 -0.97 3.09 -14.65
C TYR A 45 -0.98 1.72 -13.99
N GLU A 46 -2.01 1.37 -13.23
CA GLU A 46 -2.28 -0.02 -12.84
C GLU A 46 -2.40 -0.91 -14.08
N GLY A 47 -3.22 -0.49 -15.06
CA GLY A 47 -3.37 -1.16 -16.34
C GLY A 47 -2.08 -1.16 -17.16
N VAL A 48 -1.46 -0.01 -17.39
CA VAL A 48 -0.24 0.09 -18.22
C VAL A 48 0.92 -0.73 -17.65
N CYS A 49 1.13 -0.69 -16.34
CA CYS A 49 2.23 -1.41 -15.70
C CYS A 49 1.89 -2.87 -15.34
N GLN A 50 0.67 -3.34 -15.62
CA GLN A 50 0.22 -4.69 -15.30
C GLN A 50 0.45 -5.06 -13.82
N VAL A 51 0.17 -4.10 -12.94
CA VAL A 51 0.14 -4.30 -11.48
C VAL A 51 -1.31 -4.22 -11.01
N ARG A 52 -1.57 -4.46 -9.72
CA ARG A 52 -2.92 -4.29 -9.16
C ARG A 52 -2.85 -3.57 -7.83
N VAL A 53 -3.60 -2.49 -7.66
CA VAL A 53 -3.73 -1.80 -6.37
C VAL A 53 -4.93 -2.38 -5.62
N LEU A 54 -4.65 -3.18 -4.58
CA LEU A 54 -5.65 -3.89 -3.78
C LEU A 54 -6.43 -2.94 -2.87
N THR A 55 -5.73 -2.07 -2.15
CA THR A 55 -6.34 -0.95 -1.41
C THR A 55 -5.36 0.23 -1.37
N TYR A 56 -5.84 1.39 -0.98
CA TYR A 56 -5.07 2.63 -0.95
C TYR A 56 -5.65 3.61 0.08
N CYS A 57 -4.88 4.62 0.45
CA CYS A 57 -5.38 5.79 1.15
C CYS A 57 -4.58 7.03 0.73
N LEU A 58 -5.28 8.07 0.27
CA LEU A 58 -4.69 9.38 -0.03
C LEU A 58 -4.99 10.34 1.10
N MET A 59 -3.93 10.85 1.74
CA MET A 59 -4.01 11.91 2.73
C MET A 59 -3.69 13.25 2.07
N SER A 60 -3.77 14.35 2.83
CA SER A 60 -3.49 15.70 2.32
C SER A 60 -2.01 15.95 1.98
N ASN A 61 -1.07 15.14 2.49
CA ASN A 61 0.37 15.30 2.24
C ASN A 61 1.14 14.00 1.97
N HIS A 62 0.46 12.85 1.89
CA HIS A 62 1.07 11.57 1.59
C HIS A 62 0.04 10.55 1.11
N PHE A 63 0.50 9.43 0.59
CA PHE A 63 -0.37 8.33 0.20
C PHE A 63 0.21 6.97 0.60
N HIS A 64 -0.69 6.00 0.71
CA HIS A 64 -0.42 4.59 0.99
C HIS A 64 -1.07 3.72 -0.08
N LEU A 65 -0.34 2.76 -0.65
CA LEU A 65 -0.87 1.78 -1.61
C LEU A 65 -0.50 0.37 -1.17
N LEU A 66 -1.45 -0.57 -1.20
CA LEU A 66 -1.16 -2.01 -1.16
C LEU A 66 -1.22 -2.56 -2.58
N VAL A 67 -0.07 -2.97 -3.12
CA VAL A 67 0.07 -3.31 -4.54
C VAL A 67 0.46 -4.77 -4.70
N GLU A 68 -0.30 -5.51 -5.49
CA GLU A 68 0.01 -6.85 -5.99
C GLU A 68 0.77 -6.73 -7.33
N VAL A 69 1.89 -7.43 -7.44
CA VAL A 69 2.71 -7.54 -8.65
C VAL A 69 2.89 -9.01 -8.97
N ARG A 70 2.48 -9.41 -10.17
CA ARG A 70 2.68 -10.77 -10.67
C ARG A 70 4.08 -10.93 -11.25
N LYS A 71 4.57 -12.16 -11.29
CA LYS A 71 5.75 -12.52 -12.04
C LYS A 71 5.59 -12.12 -13.50
N ARG A 72 6.67 -11.58 -14.07
CA ARG A 72 6.73 -11.29 -15.51
C ARG A 72 6.66 -12.63 -16.27
N PRO A 73 5.74 -12.77 -17.24
CA PRO A 73 5.74 -13.95 -18.12
C PRO A 73 7.06 -14.06 -18.87
N GLU A 74 7.58 -15.27 -19.06
CA GLU A 74 8.88 -15.50 -19.74
C GLU A 74 8.85 -15.00 -21.19
N GLU A 75 7.77 -15.28 -21.90
CA GLU A 75 7.50 -14.80 -23.27
C GLU A 75 7.06 -13.33 -23.32
N GLY A 76 6.84 -12.69 -22.17
CA GLY A 76 6.35 -11.32 -22.08
C GLY A 76 4.88 -11.18 -22.45
N MET A 77 4.58 -10.19 -23.29
CA MET A 77 3.23 -9.90 -23.80
C MET A 77 3.31 -9.77 -25.32
N SER A 78 2.34 -10.38 -26.02
CA SER A 78 2.26 -10.28 -27.47
C SER A 78 2.05 -8.83 -27.92
N GLU A 79 2.51 -8.51 -29.12
CA GLU A 79 2.34 -7.18 -29.72
C GLU A 79 0.86 -6.78 -29.79
N GLU A 80 -0.02 -7.70 -30.18
CA GLU A 80 -1.46 -7.47 -30.22
C GLU A 80 -2.02 -7.08 -28.84
N ALA A 81 -1.64 -7.84 -27.80
CA ALA A 81 -2.07 -7.54 -26.44
C ALA A 81 -1.50 -6.20 -25.94
N LEU A 82 -0.26 -5.88 -26.30
CA LEU A 82 0.37 -4.60 -25.98
C LEU A 82 -0.37 -3.43 -26.65
N LEU A 83 -0.64 -3.51 -27.94
CA LEU A 83 -1.36 -2.48 -28.69
C LEU A 83 -2.79 -2.29 -28.17
N LYS A 84 -3.48 -3.38 -27.84
CA LYS A 84 -4.81 -3.34 -27.20
C LYS A 84 -4.76 -2.65 -25.84
N LEU A 85 -3.73 -2.94 -25.05
CA LEU A 85 -3.51 -2.28 -23.76
C LEU A 85 -3.24 -0.78 -23.93
N ILE A 86 -2.36 -0.41 -24.85
CA ILE A 86 -2.06 1.00 -25.18
C ILE A 86 -3.32 1.70 -25.65
N ALA A 87 -4.16 1.08 -26.49
CA ALA A 87 -5.40 1.66 -26.96
C ALA A 87 -6.37 1.94 -25.81
N GLY A 88 -6.49 1.01 -24.86
CA GLY A 88 -7.35 1.16 -23.69
C GLY A 88 -6.87 2.23 -22.69
N CYS A 89 -5.55 2.44 -22.59
CA CYS A 89 -4.96 3.35 -21.60
C CYS A 89 -4.64 4.74 -22.18
N HIS A 90 -4.13 4.79 -23.40
CA HIS A 90 -3.62 6.01 -24.05
C HIS A 90 -4.43 6.42 -25.29
N GLY A 91 -5.49 5.69 -25.61
CA GLY A 91 -6.37 5.96 -26.75
C GLY A 91 -5.93 5.29 -28.05
N LYS A 92 -6.90 5.08 -28.94
CA LYS A 92 -6.71 4.37 -30.22
C LYS A 92 -5.66 5.02 -31.12
N GLN A 93 -5.62 6.35 -31.18
CA GLN A 93 -4.65 7.08 -31.99
C GLN A 93 -3.20 6.80 -31.54
N ARG A 94 -2.96 6.74 -30.22
CA ARG A 94 -1.62 6.45 -29.71
C ARG A 94 -1.20 5.01 -30.04
N ALA A 95 -2.12 4.05 -29.91
CA ALA A 95 -1.84 2.67 -30.30
C ALA A 95 -1.53 2.56 -31.79
N TRP A 96 -2.35 3.20 -32.65
CA TRP A 96 -2.13 3.23 -34.09
C TRP A 96 -0.77 3.82 -34.47
N MET A 97 -0.36 4.94 -33.85
CA MET A 97 0.96 5.52 -34.11
C MET A 97 2.11 4.56 -33.78
N ILE A 98 1.98 3.79 -32.70
CA ILE A 98 3.02 2.82 -32.29
C ILE A 98 3.00 1.61 -33.22
N GLU A 99 1.82 1.11 -33.58
CA GLU A 99 1.66 0.03 -34.55
C GLU A 99 2.28 0.40 -35.90
N GLU A 100 1.98 1.60 -36.40
CA GLU A 100 2.51 2.11 -37.66
C GLU A 100 4.03 2.29 -37.59
N GLN A 101 4.56 2.80 -36.49
CA GLN A 101 6.01 2.89 -36.29
C GLN A 101 6.69 1.51 -36.32
N ILE A 102 6.11 0.50 -35.67
CA ILE A 102 6.62 -0.87 -35.67
C ILE A 102 6.57 -1.45 -37.09
N ARG A 103 5.47 -1.25 -37.81
CA ARG A 103 5.27 -1.70 -39.19
C ARG A 103 6.31 -1.09 -40.13
N GLN A 104 6.56 0.22 -40.03
CA GLN A 104 7.55 0.93 -40.84
C GLN A 104 8.96 0.40 -40.59
N PHE A 105 9.36 0.18 -39.34
CA PHE A 105 10.67 -0.40 -39.03
C PHE A 105 10.82 -1.81 -39.63
N ARG A 106 9.78 -2.64 -39.55
CA ARG A 106 9.80 -3.99 -40.15
C ARG A 106 9.87 -3.94 -41.68
N ALA A 107 9.11 -3.05 -42.32
CA ALA A 107 9.13 -2.88 -43.78
C ALA A 107 10.49 -2.41 -44.29
N ALA A 108 11.22 -1.63 -43.49
CA ALA A 108 12.59 -1.19 -43.79
C ALA A 108 13.68 -2.23 -43.41
N GLY A 109 13.31 -3.44 -42.98
CA GLY A 109 14.24 -4.48 -42.52
C GLY A 109 14.90 -4.19 -41.15
N ALA A 110 14.51 -3.12 -40.47
CA ALA A 110 15.03 -2.70 -39.17
C ALA A 110 14.34 -3.41 -37.99
N HIS A 111 14.35 -4.76 -37.99
CA HIS A 111 13.64 -5.59 -37.03
C HIS A 111 14.02 -5.31 -35.56
N GLU A 112 15.30 -5.04 -35.28
CA GLU A 112 15.72 -4.68 -33.92
C GLU A 112 15.14 -3.35 -33.44
N ALA A 113 14.97 -2.37 -34.34
CA ALA A 113 14.39 -1.09 -33.99
C ALA A 113 12.91 -1.25 -33.62
N ALA A 114 12.17 -2.09 -34.36
CA ALA A 114 10.82 -2.49 -34.00
C ALA A 114 10.77 -3.15 -32.60
N GLN A 115 11.69 -4.09 -32.33
CA GLN A 115 11.75 -4.77 -31.04
C GLN A 115 12.06 -3.81 -29.88
N ARG A 116 12.97 -2.85 -30.08
CA ARG A 116 13.27 -1.81 -29.07
C ARG A 116 12.06 -0.96 -28.69
N VAL A 117 11.15 -0.70 -29.62
CA VAL A 117 9.88 0.01 -29.32
C VAL A 117 9.03 -0.83 -28.37
N ILE A 118 8.87 -2.13 -28.65
CA ILE A 118 8.12 -3.09 -27.82
C ILE A 118 8.75 -3.22 -26.44
N ASP A 119 10.06 -3.48 -26.38
CA ASP A 119 10.81 -3.62 -25.12
C ASP A 119 10.74 -2.36 -24.25
N GLY A 120 10.71 -1.19 -24.88
CA GLY A 120 10.52 0.10 -24.21
C GLY A 120 9.21 0.17 -23.42
N TRP A 121 8.16 -0.50 -23.89
CA TRP A 121 6.89 -0.62 -23.16
C TRP A 121 6.92 -1.76 -22.14
N LEU A 122 7.36 -2.96 -22.55
CA LEU A 122 7.40 -4.14 -21.68
C LEU A 122 8.30 -3.96 -20.45
N SER A 123 9.38 -3.18 -20.58
CA SER A 123 10.28 -2.85 -19.48
C SER A 123 9.61 -2.16 -18.29
N ARG A 124 8.43 -1.54 -18.50
CA ARG A 124 7.66 -0.82 -17.47
C ARG A 124 6.63 -1.71 -16.78
N MET A 125 6.40 -2.93 -17.29
CA MET A 125 5.38 -3.85 -16.83
C MET A 125 5.91 -4.82 -15.78
N TRP A 126 5.03 -5.25 -14.87
CA TRP A 126 5.28 -6.17 -13.75
C TRP A 126 6.41 -5.70 -12.82
N ASP A 127 6.58 -4.38 -12.67
CA ASP A 127 7.62 -3.81 -11.81
C ASP A 127 7.07 -2.67 -10.96
N ILE A 128 7.06 -2.87 -9.64
CA ILE A 128 6.57 -1.89 -8.67
C ILE A 128 7.33 -0.55 -8.75
N SER A 129 8.63 -0.58 -9.08
CA SER A 129 9.44 0.63 -9.19
C SER A 129 9.07 1.44 -10.43
N GLN A 130 8.75 0.77 -11.54
CA GLN A 130 8.30 1.43 -12.77
C GLN A 130 6.89 2.00 -12.60
N PHE A 131 5.97 1.27 -11.98
CA PHE A 131 4.65 1.77 -11.63
C PHE A 131 4.75 3.03 -10.75
N MET A 132 5.47 2.95 -9.63
CA MET A 132 5.62 4.06 -8.69
C MET A 132 6.34 5.27 -9.31
N LYS A 133 7.36 5.03 -10.15
CA LYS A 133 8.05 6.10 -10.88
C LYS A 133 7.09 6.81 -11.82
N THR A 134 6.37 6.06 -12.63
CA THR A 134 5.45 6.60 -13.64
C THR A 134 4.32 7.39 -13.00
N LEU A 135 3.64 6.80 -12.01
CA LEU A 135 2.55 7.45 -11.27
C LEU A 135 3.01 8.77 -10.65
N LYS A 136 4.11 8.75 -9.88
CA LYS A 136 4.62 9.95 -9.21
C LYS A 136 5.06 11.02 -10.20
N GLN A 137 5.74 10.64 -11.29
CA GLN A 137 6.23 11.59 -12.29
C GLN A 137 5.07 12.26 -13.03
N ARG A 138 4.07 11.49 -13.43
CA ARG A 138 2.92 11.98 -14.20
C ARG A 138 2.04 12.88 -13.34
N PHE A 139 1.81 12.49 -12.10
CA PHE A 139 1.13 13.33 -11.14
C PHE A 139 1.87 14.66 -10.89
N THR A 140 3.20 14.61 -10.69
CA THR A 140 4.01 15.85 -10.55
C THR A 140 3.92 16.75 -11.78
N GLN A 141 3.97 16.18 -13.00
CA GLN A 141 3.86 16.95 -14.24
C GLN A 141 2.50 17.65 -14.34
N TRP A 142 1.42 16.93 -14.06
CA TRP A 142 0.07 17.48 -14.02
C TRP A 142 -0.06 18.57 -12.95
N TYR A 143 0.36 18.28 -11.71
CA TYR A 143 0.26 19.20 -10.57
C TYR A 143 1.04 20.50 -10.85
N ASN A 144 2.29 20.37 -11.33
CA ASN A 144 3.12 21.52 -11.66
C ASN A 144 2.50 22.37 -12.77
N LYS A 145 1.97 21.73 -13.83
CA LYS A 145 1.28 22.45 -14.91
C LYS A 145 0.04 23.19 -14.39
N ARG A 146 -0.78 22.54 -13.56
CA ARG A 146 -2.01 23.11 -13.00
C ARG A 146 -1.73 24.30 -12.09
N HIS A 147 -0.69 24.22 -11.27
CA HIS A 147 -0.37 25.21 -10.24
C HIS A 147 0.74 26.19 -10.66
N GLY A 148 1.13 26.23 -11.94
CA GLY A 148 2.23 27.08 -12.42
C GLY A 148 3.57 26.82 -11.74
N ARG A 149 3.75 25.65 -11.12
CA ARG A 149 4.95 25.28 -10.37
C ARG A 149 5.99 24.58 -11.24
N ARG A 150 7.23 24.58 -10.77
CA ARG A 150 8.32 23.75 -11.29
C ARG A 150 8.99 23.01 -10.13
N GLY A 151 9.77 21.97 -10.45
CA GLY A 151 10.53 21.21 -9.44
C GLY A 151 9.83 19.95 -8.92
N THR A 152 10.36 19.42 -7.82
CA THR A 152 9.89 18.17 -7.22
C THR A 152 8.66 18.39 -6.34
N LEU A 153 7.73 17.44 -6.39
CA LEU A 153 6.56 17.40 -5.50
C LEU A 153 6.77 16.46 -4.31
N TRP A 154 7.61 15.44 -4.48
CA TRP A 154 7.80 14.36 -3.53
C TRP A 154 9.14 14.49 -2.81
N GLU A 155 9.15 14.31 -1.49
CA GLU A 155 10.33 14.46 -0.63
C GLU A 155 11.48 13.51 -1.05
N ASP A 156 11.17 12.22 -1.20
CA ASP A 156 12.16 11.19 -1.45
C ASP A 156 11.59 10.09 -2.37
N ARG A 157 12.45 9.15 -2.74
CA ARG A 157 12.10 7.80 -3.18
C ARG A 157 11.01 7.24 -2.25
N TYR A 158 9.99 6.62 -2.83
CA TYR A 158 8.92 5.97 -2.06
C TYR A 158 9.46 4.92 -1.09
N ARG A 159 8.79 4.65 0.02
CA ARG A 159 9.07 3.48 0.89
C ARG A 159 8.27 2.29 0.38
N SER A 160 8.84 1.10 0.51
CA SER A 160 8.17 -0.15 0.15
C SER A 160 8.48 -1.22 1.18
N THR A 161 7.44 -1.79 1.77
CA THR A 161 7.49 -2.95 2.65
C THR A 161 6.92 -4.14 1.89
N LEU A 162 7.68 -5.23 1.75
CA LEU A 162 7.16 -6.48 1.18
C LEU A 162 6.21 -7.13 2.18
N VAL A 163 5.06 -7.60 1.72
CA VAL A 163 4.01 -8.17 2.57
C VAL A 163 3.75 -9.60 2.10
N GLU A 164 3.61 -10.54 3.03
CA GLU A 164 3.18 -11.90 2.70
C GLU A 164 1.78 -11.89 2.09
N GLY A 165 1.57 -12.76 1.09
CA GLY A 165 0.32 -12.86 0.36
C GLY A 165 -0.76 -13.71 1.06
N ASP A 166 -0.65 -13.90 2.38
CA ASP A 166 -1.63 -14.62 3.18
C ASP A 166 -2.75 -13.69 3.69
N LEU A 167 -3.86 -14.29 4.16
CA LEU A 167 -5.00 -13.50 4.64
C LEU A 167 -4.60 -12.58 5.79
N ASN A 168 -3.82 -13.08 6.75
CA ASN A 168 -3.50 -12.36 7.96
C ASN A 168 -2.69 -11.08 7.67
N ALA A 169 -1.58 -11.19 6.93
CA ALA A 169 -0.73 -10.07 6.59
C ALA A 169 -1.43 -9.07 5.65
N LEU A 170 -2.12 -9.55 4.61
CA LEU A 170 -2.83 -8.67 3.68
C LEU A 170 -3.99 -7.93 4.36
N ALA A 171 -4.80 -8.61 5.17
CA ALA A 171 -5.91 -7.99 5.89
C ALA A 171 -5.40 -6.97 6.90
N MET A 172 -4.35 -7.28 7.66
CA MET A 172 -3.79 -6.37 8.66
C MET A 172 -3.18 -5.12 8.03
N VAL A 173 -2.36 -5.29 6.98
CA VAL A 173 -1.75 -4.15 6.27
C VAL A 173 -2.82 -3.34 5.53
N GLY A 174 -3.79 -4.01 4.91
CA GLY A 174 -4.91 -3.34 4.27
C GLY A 174 -5.68 -2.48 5.27
N ALA A 175 -6.13 -3.06 6.38
CA ALA A 175 -6.91 -2.35 7.39
C ALA A 175 -6.10 -1.19 7.98
N TYR A 176 -4.80 -1.39 8.20
CA TYR A 176 -3.90 -0.31 8.60
C TYR A 176 -3.92 0.84 7.58
N ILE A 177 -3.90 0.56 6.28
CA ILE A 177 -3.96 1.59 5.23
C ILE A 177 -5.31 2.32 5.26
N ASP A 178 -6.42 1.59 5.25
CA ASP A 178 -7.76 2.17 5.17
C ASP A 178 -8.17 2.95 6.44
N LEU A 179 -7.53 2.68 7.59
CA LEU A 179 -7.73 3.42 8.85
C LEU A 179 -6.89 4.69 9.01
N ASN A 180 -6.03 5.05 8.04
CA ASN A 180 -5.31 6.33 8.08
C ASN A 180 -6.18 7.58 8.32
N PRO A 181 -7.34 7.77 7.66
CA PRO A 181 -8.16 8.96 7.88
C PRO A 181 -8.78 8.98 9.27
N VAL A 182 -9.13 7.83 9.85
CA VAL A 182 -9.58 7.71 11.24
C VAL A 182 -8.46 8.07 12.21
N ARG A 183 -7.25 7.56 12.00
CA ARG A 183 -6.07 7.91 12.81
C ARG A 183 -5.69 9.39 12.73
N ALA A 184 -6.08 10.06 11.66
CA ALA A 184 -5.87 11.49 11.47
C ALA A 184 -7.04 12.34 12.00
N GLY A 185 -8.09 11.74 12.56
CA GLY A 185 -9.28 12.44 13.05
C GLY A 185 -10.11 13.10 11.95
N LEU A 186 -9.99 12.63 10.69
CA LEU A 186 -10.74 13.20 9.56
C LEU A 186 -12.16 12.64 9.47
N VAL A 187 -12.36 11.38 9.86
CA VAL A 187 -13.65 10.67 9.89
C VAL A 187 -13.65 9.67 11.05
N ASP A 188 -14.83 9.27 11.49
CA ASP A 188 -14.98 8.25 12.55
C ASP A 188 -14.94 6.81 12.00
N ASP A 189 -15.48 6.59 10.79
CA ASP A 189 -15.51 5.31 10.08
C ASP A 189 -14.82 5.46 8.72
N PRO A 190 -13.89 4.56 8.33
CA PRO A 190 -13.18 4.66 7.06
C PRO A 190 -14.10 4.60 5.83
N LYS A 191 -15.32 4.08 5.96
CA LYS A 191 -16.30 4.09 4.85
C LYS A 191 -16.68 5.51 4.42
N ASP A 192 -16.58 6.47 5.33
CA ASP A 192 -16.96 7.87 5.10
C ASP A 192 -15.82 8.68 4.46
N TYR A 193 -14.65 8.05 4.25
CA TYR A 193 -13.51 8.66 3.57
C TYR A 193 -13.39 8.16 2.13
N ARG A 194 -13.90 8.95 1.18
CA ARG A 194 -13.90 8.61 -0.25
C ARG A 194 -12.51 8.30 -0.84
N TRP A 195 -11.44 8.84 -0.23
CA TRP A 195 -10.07 8.72 -0.74
C TRP A 195 -9.29 7.52 -0.17
N CYS A 196 -9.98 6.51 0.37
CA CYS A 196 -9.41 5.20 0.68
C CYS A 196 -10.11 4.05 -0.07
N GLY A 197 -9.47 2.88 -0.10
CA GLY A 197 -9.94 1.73 -0.85
C GLY A 197 -11.20 1.13 -0.26
N TYR A 198 -11.31 1.05 1.07
CA TYR A 198 -12.51 0.56 1.73
C TYR A 198 -13.72 1.48 1.48
N GLY A 199 -13.57 2.80 1.67
CA GLY A 199 -14.63 3.77 1.34
C GLY A 199 -15.07 3.70 -0.11
N ALA A 200 -14.12 3.59 -1.05
CA ALA A 200 -14.43 3.39 -2.46
C ALA A 200 -15.17 2.07 -2.74
N ALA A 201 -14.80 0.98 -2.06
CA ALA A 201 -15.47 -0.32 -2.19
C ALA A 201 -16.92 -0.27 -1.68
N VAL A 202 -17.15 0.34 -0.52
CA VAL A 202 -18.50 0.55 0.06
C VAL A 202 -19.35 1.42 -0.87
N ALA A 203 -18.76 2.43 -1.52
CA ALA A 203 -19.42 3.25 -2.53
C ALA A 203 -19.66 2.53 -3.88
N GLY A 204 -19.34 1.24 -3.99
CA GLY A 204 -19.63 0.42 -5.17
C GLY A 204 -18.60 0.52 -6.30
N VAL A 205 -17.42 1.10 -6.06
CA VAL A 205 -16.36 1.15 -7.07
C VAL A 205 -15.84 -0.27 -7.33
N LYS A 206 -16.23 -0.85 -8.47
CA LYS A 206 -16.00 -2.27 -8.82
C LYS A 206 -14.54 -2.72 -8.66
N VAL A 207 -13.57 -1.89 -9.03
CA VAL A 207 -12.15 -2.24 -8.90
C VAL A 207 -11.69 -2.26 -7.44
N ALA A 208 -12.24 -1.38 -6.59
CA ALA A 208 -11.95 -1.37 -5.16
C ALA A 208 -12.58 -2.58 -4.47
N VAL A 209 -13.82 -2.94 -4.84
CA VAL A 209 -14.48 -4.18 -4.35
C VAL A 209 -13.61 -5.40 -4.64
N ARG A 210 -13.16 -5.59 -5.89
CA ARG A 210 -12.26 -6.70 -6.26
C ARG A 210 -10.93 -6.69 -5.49
N GLY A 211 -10.44 -5.49 -5.17
CA GLY A 211 -9.26 -5.31 -4.33
C GLY A 211 -9.47 -5.88 -2.92
N ILE A 212 -10.58 -5.52 -2.27
CA ILE A 212 -10.95 -6.04 -0.94
C ILE A 212 -11.25 -7.55 -0.98
N GLU A 213 -11.94 -8.05 -2.01
CA GLU A 213 -12.14 -9.50 -2.22
C GLU A 213 -10.82 -10.26 -2.27
N LYS A 214 -9.81 -9.66 -2.92
CA LYS A 214 -8.47 -10.26 -3.03
C LYS A 214 -7.68 -10.17 -1.73
N VAL A 215 -7.85 -9.10 -0.95
CA VAL A 215 -7.27 -8.99 0.41
C VAL A 215 -7.88 -10.04 1.34
N MET A 216 -9.19 -10.28 1.23
CA MET A 216 -9.91 -11.26 2.04
C MET A 216 -9.88 -12.69 1.48
N ALA A 217 -9.04 -12.93 0.48
CA ALA A 217 -8.84 -14.26 -0.07
C ALA A 217 -8.09 -15.13 0.94
N HIS A 218 -8.73 -16.21 1.40
CA HIS A 218 -8.03 -17.29 2.10
C HIS A 218 -7.61 -18.34 1.08
N ALA A 219 -6.41 -18.92 1.22
CA ALA A 219 -5.91 -19.96 0.31
C ALA A 219 -6.86 -21.18 0.24
N ASP A 220 -7.51 -21.50 1.36
CA ASP A 220 -8.31 -22.73 1.54
C ASP A 220 -9.83 -22.52 1.45
N LEU A 221 -10.31 -21.31 1.12
CA LEU A 221 -11.74 -21.02 1.04
C LEU A 221 -12.11 -20.32 -0.26
N ARG A 222 -13.34 -20.55 -0.72
CA ARG A 222 -13.93 -19.81 -1.83
C ARG A 222 -13.88 -18.31 -1.52
N LEU A 223 -13.29 -17.53 -2.43
CA LEU A 223 -13.18 -16.07 -2.33
C LEU A 223 -14.50 -15.46 -1.86
N PRO A 224 -14.52 -14.71 -0.74
CA PRO A 224 -15.71 -13.95 -0.39
C PRO A 224 -15.93 -12.91 -1.48
N LYS A 225 -17.19 -12.71 -1.89
CA LYS A 225 -17.55 -11.78 -2.97
C LYS A 225 -18.41 -10.63 -2.45
N GLY A 226 -18.23 -9.45 -3.05
CA GLY A 226 -19.04 -8.26 -2.82
C GLY A 226 -19.20 -7.93 -1.34
N LEU A 227 -20.46 -7.81 -0.91
CA LEU A 227 -20.84 -7.47 0.47
C LEU A 227 -20.21 -8.40 1.52
N LYS A 228 -20.09 -9.71 1.24
CA LYS A 228 -19.49 -10.66 2.19
C LYS A 228 -18.02 -10.37 2.44
N ALA A 229 -17.25 -10.02 1.40
CA ALA A 229 -15.85 -9.64 1.54
C ALA A 229 -15.70 -8.36 2.35
N MET A 230 -16.54 -7.36 2.08
CA MET A 230 -16.52 -6.09 2.83
C MET A 230 -16.92 -6.29 4.29
N ALA A 231 -17.90 -7.17 4.58
CA ALA A 231 -18.29 -7.49 5.95
C ALA A 231 -17.15 -8.15 6.74
N LEU A 232 -16.47 -9.15 6.15
CA LEU A 232 -15.31 -9.79 6.76
C LEU A 232 -14.15 -8.80 6.95
N TYR A 233 -13.88 -7.98 5.93
CA TYR A 233 -12.86 -6.93 6.02
C TYR A 233 -13.20 -5.88 7.09
N ARG A 234 -14.48 -5.57 7.28
CA ARG A 234 -14.94 -4.69 8.36
C ARG A 234 -14.66 -5.31 9.73
N VAL A 235 -14.87 -6.61 9.91
CA VAL A 235 -14.46 -7.30 11.14
C VAL A 235 -12.95 -7.16 11.36
N GLU A 236 -12.13 -7.23 10.31
CA GLU A 236 -10.68 -7.02 10.42
C GLU A 236 -10.29 -5.59 10.81
N ILE A 237 -11.00 -4.57 10.31
CA ILE A 237 -10.81 -3.16 10.67
C ILE A 237 -11.07 -2.93 12.16
N TYR A 238 -12.10 -3.56 12.70
CA TYR A 238 -12.55 -3.34 14.08
C TYR A 238 -11.99 -4.37 15.08
N GLY A 239 -11.46 -5.51 14.60
CA GLY A 239 -11.04 -6.64 15.42
C GLY A 239 -12.25 -7.40 15.96
N SER A 240 -12.26 -8.72 15.85
CA SER A 240 -13.29 -9.56 16.46
C SER A 240 -13.46 -9.20 17.96
N ALA A 241 -14.66 -8.71 18.31
CA ALA A 241 -15.09 -8.12 19.60
C ALA A 241 -14.88 -6.61 19.84
N ASP A 242 -14.96 -5.78 18.79
CA ASP A 242 -15.42 -4.38 18.96
C ASP A 242 -16.90 -4.31 18.52
N THR A 243 -17.80 -4.91 19.30
CA THR A 243 -19.26 -4.88 19.09
C THR A 243 -19.86 -3.49 19.35
N GLY A 244 -19.17 -2.40 19.01
CA GLY A 244 -19.75 -1.07 19.10
C GLY A 244 -20.29 -0.69 20.49
N ASP A 245 -19.81 -1.35 21.54
CA ASP A 245 -20.20 -1.01 22.91
C ASP A 245 -19.73 0.42 23.19
N GLU A 246 -20.55 1.14 23.93
CA GLU A 246 -20.42 2.57 24.29
C GLU A 246 -19.01 2.96 24.76
N LYS A 247 -18.25 2.00 25.33
CA LYS A 247 -16.85 2.14 25.73
C LYS A 247 -15.87 2.47 24.59
N SER A 248 -16.06 1.96 23.38
CA SER A 248 -15.19 2.27 22.23
C SER A 248 -15.46 3.67 21.66
N ARG A 249 -16.69 4.16 21.79
CA ARG A 249 -17.05 5.56 21.49
C ARG A 249 -16.48 6.53 22.52
N VAL A 250 -16.50 6.17 23.80
CA VAL A 250 -15.94 6.98 24.89
C VAL A 250 -14.43 7.17 24.73
N MET A 251 -13.70 6.17 24.23
CA MET A 251 -12.24 6.28 24.03
C MET A 251 -11.88 7.21 22.85
N GLN A 252 -12.74 7.30 21.84
CA GLN A 252 -12.60 8.24 20.71
C GLN A 252 -13.03 9.66 21.11
N SER A 253 -14.06 9.83 21.95
CA SER A 253 -14.45 11.14 22.50
C SER A 253 -13.51 11.68 23.58
N ALA A 254 -12.74 10.82 24.24
CA ALA A 254 -11.72 11.20 25.22
C ALA A 254 -10.43 11.77 24.59
N LEU A 255 -10.21 11.54 23.29
CA LEU A 255 -9.15 12.16 22.51
C LEU A 255 -9.68 13.49 21.94
N GLY A 256 -9.94 14.41 22.87
CA GLY A 256 -10.54 15.71 22.59
C GLY A 256 -9.69 16.59 21.66
N LYS A 257 -10.39 17.46 20.93
CA LYS A 257 -9.85 18.65 20.25
C LYS A 257 -8.92 19.41 21.21
N GLY A 258 -7.70 19.70 20.75
CA GLY A 258 -6.64 20.22 21.60
C GLY A 258 -7.01 21.49 22.39
N ALA A 259 -6.60 21.52 23.65
CA ALA A 259 -6.14 22.71 24.38
C ALA A 259 -5.54 22.30 25.74
N LYS A 260 -4.54 23.05 26.20
CA LYS A 260 -3.74 22.88 27.43
C LYS A 260 -4.59 22.72 28.71
N GLY A 261 -4.18 21.82 29.62
CA GLY A 261 -4.58 21.86 31.03
C GLY A 261 -4.59 20.50 31.75
N ASN A 262 -3.80 20.37 32.82
CA ASN A 262 -3.76 19.34 33.88
C ASN A 262 -4.25 17.91 33.56
N ARG A 263 -3.28 17.00 33.42
CA ARG A 263 -3.53 15.55 33.33
C ARG A 263 -4.06 15.01 34.68
N LYS A 264 -5.35 14.73 34.77
CA LYS A 264 -5.89 13.77 35.76
C LYS A 264 -5.32 12.38 35.43
N GLY A 265 -4.84 11.67 36.45
CA GLY A 265 -4.32 10.31 36.31
C GLY A 265 -5.39 9.32 35.83
N PHE A 266 -4.94 8.19 35.26
CA PHE A 266 -5.83 7.11 34.82
C PHE A 266 -6.50 6.40 36.00
N ASP A 267 -7.72 5.91 35.78
CA ASP A 267 -8.42 5.07 36.75
C ASP A 267 -7.60 3.82 37.09
N ARG A 268 -7.57 3.45 38.39
CA ARG A 268 -6.79 2.32 38.90
C ARG A 268 -7.18 1.00 38.23
N VAL A 269 -8.44 0.80 37.89
CA VAL A 269 -8.94 -0.40 37.17
C VAL A 269 -8.34 -0.46 35.77
N VAL A 270 -8.24 0.68 35.09
CA VAL A 270 -7.61 0.77 33.76
C VAL A 270 -6.12 0.48 33.87
N VAL A 271 -5.43 1.03 34.88
CA VAL A 271 -3.99 0.78 35.10
C VAL A 271 -3.70 -0.68 35.42
N GLU A 272 -4.53 -1.33 36.22
CA GLU A 272 -4.37 -2.75 36.57
C GLU A 272 -4.67 -3.67 35.37
N ALA A 273 -5.69 -3.36 34.56
CA ALA A 273 -5.95 -4.06 33.29
C ALA A 273 -4.80 -3.87 32.28
N GLU A 274 -4.24 -2.67 32.15
CA GLU A 274 -3.07 -2.39 31.32
C GLU A 274 -1.84 -3.17 31.77
N ARG A 275 -1.60 -3.22 33.09
CA ARG A 275 -0.50 -4.01 33.68
C ARG A 275 -0.67 -5.50 33.43
N ALA A 276 -1.90 -6.02 33.54
CA ALA A 276 -2.23 -7.42 33.26
C ALA A 276 -1.95 -7.79 31.80
N ARG A 277 -2.32 -6.92 30.84
CA ARG A 277 -1.98 -7.09 29.42
C ARG A 277 -0.56 -6.65 29.06
N LYS A 278 0.26 -6.25 30.04
CA LYS A 278 1.64 -5.73 29.86
C LYS A 278 1.72 -4.58 28.83
N GLY A 279 0.67 -3.76 28.73
CA GLY A 279 0.54 -2.68 27.75
C GLY A 279 0.45 -3.16 26.29
N CYS A 280 0.08 -4.42 26.05
CA CYS A 280 -0.14 -4.97 24.71
C CYS A 280 -1.51 -4.51 24.20
N LEU A 281 -1.52 -3.72 23.12
CA LEU A 281 -2.75 -3.30 22.47
C LEU A 281 -3.43 -4.49 21.76
N THR A 282 -4.76 -4.52 21.77
CA THR A 282 -5.54 -5.39 20.89
C THR A 282 -5.28 -5.01 19.43
N ARG A 283 -5.65 -5.90 18.51
CA ARG A 283 -5.56 -5.64 17.07
C ARG A 283 -6.30 -4.37 16.65
N GLY A 284 -7.53 -4.17 17.14
CA GLY A 284 -8.35 -3.00 16.84
C GLY A 284 -7.74 -1.69 17.36
N GLU A 285 -7.22 -1.68 18.60
CA GLU A 285 -6.53 -0.51 19.18
C GLU A 285 -5.24 -0.21 18.42
N MET A 286 -4.46 -1.24 18.07
CA MET A 286 -3.21 -1.11 17.31
C MET A 286 -3.43 -0.51 15.93
N LEU A 287 -4.47 -0.93 15.21
CA LEU A 287 -4.78 -0.40 13.88
C LEU A 287 -5.19 1.08 13.92
N ARG A 288 -5.60 1.60 15.08
CA ARG A 288 -5.87 3.02 15.34
C ARG A 288 -4.61 3.79 15.77
N CYS A 289 -3.48 3.13 15.93
CA CYS A 289 -2.20 3.75 16.22
C CYS A 289 -1.29 3.87 14.99
N ARG A 290 -0.33 4.79 15.03
CA ARG A 290 0.75 4.84 14.04
C ARG A 290 1.75 3.72 14.35
N VAL A 291 1.82 2.72 13.47
CA VAL A 291 2.67 1.56 13.67
C VAL A 291 3.84 1.60 12.69
N ARG A 292 5.05 1.74 13.23
CA ARG A 292 6.27 1.85 12.42
C ARG A 292 6.57 0.58 11.63
N TYR A 293 6.21 -0.59 12.14
CA TYR A 293 6.47 -1.86 11.45
C TYR A 293 5.93 -1.87 10.02
N PHE A 294 4.69 -1.42 9.80
CA PHE A 294 4.07 -1.41 8.45
C PHE A 294 4.81 -0.56 7.41
N VAL A 295 5.64 0.40 7.82
CA VAL A 295 6.38 1.29 6.90
C VAL A 295 7.89 1.06 6.94
N ASP A 296 8.45 0.78 8.11
CA ASP A 296 9.89 0.69 8.34
C ASP A 296 10.39 -0.77 8.46
N GLY A 297 9.49 -1.74 8.58
CA GLY A 297 9.78 -3.17 8.81
C GLY A 297 10.44 -3.90 7.65
N ALA A 298 10.45 -3.30 6.46
CA ALA A 298 11.02 -3.79 5.19
C ALA A 298 10.34 -5.05 4.60
N VAL A 299 10.03 -6.04 5.42
CA VAL A 299 9.22 -7.23 5.09
C VAL A 299 8.31 -7.53 6.27
N ILE A 300 7.07 -7.93 6.01
CA ILE A 300 6.07 -8.33 7.01
C ILE A 300 5.39 -9.61 6.57
N GLY A 301 5.30 -10.58 7.47
CA GLY A 301 4.66 -11.87 7.24
C GLY A 301 4.91 -12.82 8.40
N SER A 302 4.53 -14.07 8.23
CA SER A 302 4.97 -15.19 9.03
C SER A 302 6.50 -15.24 9.15
N ARG A 303 6.98 -15.90 10.22
CA ARG A 303 8.42 -16.13 10.42
C ARG A 303 9.06 -16.79 9.20
N GLY A 304 8.45 -17.85 8.69
CA GLY A 304 8.95 -18.60 7.54
C GLY A 304 9.06 -17.75 6.27
N PHE A 305 8.10 -16.86 6.02
CA PHE A 305 8.16 -15.92 4.91
C PHE A 305 9.32 -14.93 5.04
N VAL A 306 9.44 -14.30 6.21
CA VAL A 306 10.50 -13.32 6.46
C VAL A 306 11.89 -13.95 6.38
N ASP A 307 12.06 -15.16 6.92
CA ASP A 307 13.32 -15.91 6.83
C ASP A 307 13.65 -16.34 5.39
N ARG A 308 12.65 -16.72 4.60
CA ARG A 308 12.82 -17.03 3.16
C ARG A 308 13.34 -15.81 2.39
N VAL A 309 12.77 -14.63 2.63
CA VAL A 309 13.23 -13.37 2.01
C VAL A 309 14.63 -12.99 2.48
N PHE A 310 14.92 -13.18 3.76
CA PHE A 310 16.24 -12.95 4.32
C PHE A 310 17.30 -13.83 3.64
N ASN A 311 17.03 -15.13 3.49
CA ASN A 311 17.94 -16.07 2.85
C ASN A 311 18.15 -15.75 1.37
N ALA A 312 17.09 -15.37 0.64
CA ALA A 312 17.19 -14.95 -0.75
C ALA A 312 18.01 -13.65 -0.96
N GLN A 313 18.26 -12.90 0.11
CA GLN A 313 19.03 -11.65 0.09
C GLN A 313 20.15 -11.65 1.13
N ARG A 314 20.76 -12.81 1.36
CA ARG A 314 21.74 -13.02 2.44
C ARG A 314 22.94 -12.10 2.33
N ASP A 315 23.35 -11.75 1.12
CA ASP A 315 24.42 -10.82 0.76
C ASP A 315 24.21 -9.41 1.32
N ARG A 316 22.95 -9.03 1.58
CA ARG A 316 22.60 -7.70 2.10
C ARG A 316 22.76 -7.56 3.62
N PHE A 317 23.06 -8.63 4.32
CA PHE A 317 23.10 -8.68 5.78
C PHE A 317 24.47 -9.12 6.31
N GLY A 318 24.86 -8.57 7.46
CA GLY A 318 26.14 -8.94 8.10
C GLY A 318 26.22 -10.44 8.41
N SER A 319 27.44 -10.98 8.38
CA SER A 319 27.73 -12.41 8.66
C SER A 319 27.16 -12.87 10.01
N LYS A 320 27.14 -11.99 11.02
CA LYS A 320 26.61 -12.26 12.37
C LYS A 320 25.09 -12.48 12.45
N ARG A 321 24.32 -12.08 11.43
CA ARG A 321 22.87 -12.26 11.42
C ARG A 321 22.54 -13.67 10.92
N ALA A 322 22.10 -14.55 11.82
CA ALA A 322 21.76 -15.94 11.51
C ALA A 322 20.34 -16.11 10.93
N ASP A 323 19.41 -15.25 11.35
CA ASP A 323 17.99 -15.32 10.98
C ASP A 323 17.41 -13.95 10.55
N GLY A 324 16.30 -13.99 9.82
CA GLY A 324 15.61 -12.82 9.30
C GLY A 324 14.53 -12.30 10.25
N ALA A 325 13.63 -13.17 10.67
CA ALA A 325 12.40 -12.78 11.33
C ALA A 325 12.62 -12.18 12.73
N ARG A 326 11.98 -11.04 12.98
CA ARG A 326 11.91 -10.39 14.29
C ARG A 326 10.44 -10.27 14.67
N ALA A 327 10.07 -10.76 15.85
CA ALA A 327 8.70 -10.64 16.33
C ALA A 327 8.32 -9.16 16.44
N MET A 328 7.14 -8.80 15.93
CA MET A 328 6.59 -7.46 16.12
C MET A 328 6.11 -7.33 17.58
N ARG A 329 6.39 -6.19 18.22
CA ARG A 329 6.15 -5.98 19.67
C ARG A 329 5.24 -4.79 19.91
N GLY A 330 4.50 -4.81 21.02
CA GLY A 330 3.65 -3.71 21.48
C GLY A 330 2.17 -3.84 21.15
N ALA A 331 1.77 -4.90 20.44
CA ALA A 331 0.38 -5.22 20.15
C ALA A 331 0.23 -6.68 19.72
N ASP A 332 -1.01 -7.16 19.66
CA ASP A 332 -1.34 -8.40 18.96
C ASP A 332 -1.25 -8.21 17.44
N PHE A 333 -0.16 -8.72 16.87
CA PHE A 333 0.08 -8.75 15.43
C PHE A 333 -0.24 -10.12 14.80
N GLY A 334 -0.97 -11.01 15.49
CA GLY A 334 -1.39 -12.29 14.92
C GLY A 334 -0.21 -13.15 14.47
N GLY A 335 0.92 -13.13 15.18
CA GLY A 335 2.13 -13.86 14.83
C GLY A 335 2.99 -13.26 13.70
N LEU A 336 2.62 -12.09 13.17
CA LEU A 336 3.44 -11.41 12.15
C LEU A 336 4.80 -11.01 12.71
N CYS A 337 5.80 -11.20 11.85
CA CYS A 337 7.18 -10.84 12.06
C CYS A 337 7.59 -9.77 11.04
N SER A 338 8.63 -9.00 11.37
CA SER A 338 9.26 -8.06 10.46
C SER A 338 10.73 -8.41 10.21
N LEU A 339 11.27 -8.01 9.05
CA LEU A 339 12.70 -8.19 8.76
C LEU A 339 13.58 -7.21 9.53
N ARG A 340 13.05 -6.08 9.99
CA ARG A 340 13.78 -5.17 10.88
C ARG A 340 13.30 -5.30 12.30
N ASP A 341 14.25 -5.37 13.23
CA ASP A 341 13.94 -5.16 14.64
C ASP A 341 13.85 -3.65 14.90
N LEU A 342 12.62 -3.14 14.95
CA LEU A 342 12.38 -1.75 15.34
C LEU A 342 12.42 -1.71 16.87
N ARG A 343 13.55 -1.28 17.44
CA ARG A 343 13.71 -1.09 18.88
C ARG A 343 12.78 0.01 19.39
N LYS A 344 12.41 -0.08 20.68
CA LYS A 344 11.56 0.85 21.44
C LYS A 344 12.18 2.26 21.55
N ASP A 345 12.17 3.02 20.47
CA ASP A 345 11.80 4.43 20.59
C ASP A 345 10.35 4.49 20.16
N MET A 346 9.48 4.02 21.05
CA MET A 346 8.03 4.16 20.95
C MET A 346 7.68 5.62 21.20
N ASP A 347 8.04 6.48 20.26
CA ASP A 347 7.23 7.65 19.98
C ASP A 347 5.95 7.16 19.29
N LEU A 348 5.10 6.47 20.06
CA LEU A 348 3.65 6.51 19.83
C LEU A 348 3.26 7.97 20.02
N LYS A 349 3.56 8.83 19.02
CA LYS A 349 3.03 10.18 19.00
C LYS A 349 1.54 10.04 18.78
N VAL A 350 0.80 10.08 19.87
CA VAL A 350 -0.53 10.69 19.91
C VAL A 350 -0.30 12.12 19.46
N THR A 351 -0.41 12.37 18.16
CA THR A 351 -0.39 13.75 17.65
C THR A 351 -1.64 14.45 18.19
N SER A 352 -1.41 15.58 18.85
CA SER A 352 -2.46 16.53 19.25
C SER A 352 -3.14 17.14 18.04
#